data_AF-A0A415ZLP5-F1
#
_entry.id   AF-A0A415ZLP5-F1
#
_cell.length_a   1.000
_cell.length_b   1.000
_cell.length_c   1.000
_cell.angle_alpha   90.00
_cell.angle_beta   90.00
_cell.angle_gamma   90.00
#
_symmetry.space_group_name_H-M   'P 1'
#
loop_
_entity.id
_entity.type
_entity.pdbx_description
1 polymer ?
#
loop_
_entity_poly.entity_id
_entity_poly.type
_entity_poly.pdbx_seq_one_letter_code
_entity_poly.pdbx_strand_id
1 'polypeptide(L)'
;MDHYAFHSKFTDKYGMGLVTAIARMDLSDEHIAIYSKWADEVGKPTSDLDKMFGRGETATLEDCLEDCHTEVFRLVQKEFFTRLTRENAVALCNALFLADSKIEICENEPDLLLNAENFAYGWNRFHPEEKKITKYMDYIV
;
A
#
# COMPACT_ATOMS: atom_id res chain seq x y z
N MET A 1 20.92 6.75 9.51
CA MET A 1 20.27 7.00 10.82
C MET A 1 20.28 5.71 11.63
N ASP A 2 20.00 5.72 12.93
CA ASP A 2 19.74 4.45 13.64
C ASP A 2 18.42 3.84 13.13
N HIS A 3 18.46 2.56 12.73
CA HIS A 3 17.33 1.86 12.13
C HIS A 3 16.22 1.58 13.16
N TYR A 4 16.48 1.58 14.46
CA TYR A 4 15.40 1.47 15.43
C TYR A 4 14.69 2.83 15.62
N ALA A 5 15.46 3.91 15.67
CA ALA A 5 14.93 5.27 15.81
C ALA A 5 14.03 5.68 14.63
N PHE A 6 14.40 5.34 13.40
CA PHE A 6 13.56 5.62 12.23
C PHE A 6 12.22 4.83 12.29
N HIS A 7 12.18 3.68 12.98
CA HIS A 7 11.03 2.77 12.99
C HIS A 7 10.02 3.31 13.96
N SER A 8 10.51 3.70 15.14
CA SER A 8 9.73 4.47 16.09
C SER A 8 9.14 5.72 15.44
N LYS A 9 9.91 6.48 14.64
CA LYS A 9 9.38 7.68 13.97
C LYS A 9 8.34 7.37 12.91
N PHE A 10 8.52 6.28 12.16
CA PHE A 10 7.54 5.81 11.19
C PHE A 10 6.22 5.44 11.87
N THR A 11 6.26 4.64 12.93
CA THR A 11 5.07 4.19 13.65
C THR A 11 4.43 5.32 14.46
N ASP A 12 5.21 6.28 14.97
CA ASP A 12 4.68 7.50 15.59
C ASP A 12 3.86 8.33 14.59
N LYS A 13 4.31 8.42 13.32
CA LYS A 13 3.65 9.24 12.28
C LYS A 13 2.46 8.55 11.64
N TYR A 14 2.61 7.29 11.23
CA TYR A 14 1.61 6.56 10.43
C TYR A 14 0.86 5.48 11.22
N GLY A 15 1.21 5.28 12.49
CA GLY A 15 0.62 4.24 13.32
C GLY A 15 1.12 2.84 12.96
N MET A 16 0.37 1.84 13.42
CA MET A 16 0.74 0.42 13.33
C MET A 16 -0.04 -0.36 12.25
N GLY A 17 -0.92 0.31 11.50
CA GLY A 17 -1.80 -0.32 10.51
C GLY A 17 -1.02 -1.12 9.47
N LEU A 18 -0.12 -0.44 8.76
CA LEU A 18 0.71 -1.08 7.72
C LEU A 18 1.61 -2.16 8.30
N VAL A 19 2.21 -1.94 9.48
CA VAL A 19 3.04 -2.95 10.15
C VAL A 19 2.24 -4.21 10.48
N THR A 20 0.99 -4.04 10.91
CA THR A 20 0.08 -5.15 11.20
C THR A 20 -0.33 -5.88 9.91
N ALA A 21 -0.59 -5.15 8.83
CA ALA A 21 -0.89 -5.75 7.52
C ALA A 21 0.29 -6.55 6.98
N ILE A 22 1.51 -6.01 7.07
CA ILE A 22 2.77 -6.69 6.72
C ILE A 22 2.90 -8.01 7.47
N ALA A 23 2.69 -8.01 8.79
CA ALA A 23 2.76 -9.23 9.61
C ALA A 23 1.70 -10.27 9.23
N ARG A 24 0.46 -9.83 8.95
CA ARG A 24 -0.63 -10.73 8.51
C ARG A 24 -0.41 -11.34 7.14
N MET A 25 0.31 -10.63 6.26
CA MET A 25 0.58 -11.05 4.89
C MET A 25 1.91 -11.79 4.73
N ASP A 26 2.70 -11.91 5.80
CA ASP A 26 4.03 -12.53 5.81
C ASP A 26 5.04 -11.81 4.91
N LEU A 27 5.10 -10.47 5.03
CA LEU A 27 5.93 -9.58 4.21
C LEU A 27 7.09 -8.93 4.99
N SER A 28 7.51 -9.56 6.09
CA SER A 28 8.43 -8.93 7.05
C SER A 28 9.80 -8.65 6.45
N ASP A 29 10.31 -9.55 5.61
CA ASP A 29 11.64 -9.42 5.01
C ASP A 29 11.67 -8.29 3.97
N GLU A 30 10.64 -8.20 3.12
CA GLU A 30 10.49 -7.10 2.16
C GLU A 30 10.30 -5.76 2.86
N HIS A 31 9.51 -5.74 3.94
CA HIS A 31 9.33 -4.55 4.75
C HIS A 31 10.66 -4.10 5.37
N ILE A 32 11.44 -5.01 5.95
CA ILE A 32 12.77 -4.69 6.53
C ILE A 32 13.71 -4.14 5.45
N ALA A 33 13.67 -4.67 4.23
CA ALA A 33 14.51 -4.19 3.13
C ALA A 33 14.15 -2.76 2.70
N ILE A 34 12.86 -2.48 2.49
CA ILE A 34 12.34 -1.12 2.16
C ILE A 34 12.74 -0.15 3.27
N TYR A 35 12.46 -0.57 4.49
CA TYR A 35 12.71 0.21 5.69
C TYR A 35 14.19 0.58 5.84
N SER A 36 15.09 -0.40 5.74
CA SER A 36 16.53 -0.21 5.88
C SER A 36 17.07 0.74 4.81
N LYS A 37 16.60 0.58 3.57
CA LYS A 37 16.94 1.47 2.45
C LYS A 37 16.63 2.93 2.80
N TRP A 38 15.42 3.24 3.23
CA TRP A 38 15.03 4.63 3.50
C TRP A 38 15.66 5.21 4.77
N ALA A 39 15.89 4.40 5.80
CA ALA A 39 16.64 4.82 6.98
C ALA A 39 18.11 5.19 6.67
N ASP A 40 18.69 4.56 5.64
CA ASP A 40 20.04 4.86 5.15
C ASP A 40 20.09 6.09 4.23
N GLU A 41 18.99 6.46 3.57
CA GLU A 41 18.91 7.64 2.70
C GLU A 41 18.83 8.97 3.47
N VAL A 42 18.43 8.95 4.74
CA VAL A 42 18.30 10.16 5.56
C VAL A 42 19.62 10.94 5.60
N GLY A 43 19.60 12.18 5.11
CA GLY A 43 20.74 13.09 5.05
C GLY A 43 21.64 12.94 3.83
N LYS A 44 21.36 11.99 2.91
CA LYS A 44 22.08 11.88 1.65
C LYS A 44 21.65 12.96 0.65
N PRO A 45 22.51 13.35 -0.31
CA PRO A 45 22.13 14.30 -1.35
C PRO A 45 20.94 13.80 -2.18
N THR A 46 19.98 14.68 -2.45
CA THR A 46 18.86 14.38 -3.35
C THR A 46 19.28 14.47 -4.81
N SER A 47 18.53 13.80 -5.70
CA SER A 47 18.77 13.90 -7.14
C SER A 47 18.33 15.26 -7.69
N ASP A 48 18.84 15.65 -8.86
CA ASP A 48 18.40 16.89 -9.52
C ASP A 48 16.89 16.89 -9.80
N LEU A 49 16.32 15.70 -10.08
CA LEU A 49 14.89 15.55 -10.28
C LEU A 49 14.11 15.84 -8.99
N ASP A 50 14.55 15.31 -7.85
CA ASP A 50 13.93 15.56 -6.54
C ASP A 50 13.94 17.06 -6.21
N LYS A 51 15.04 17.76 -6.52
CA LYS A 51 15.17 19.21 -6.35
C LYS A 51 14.21 19.99 -7.23
N MET A 52 13.99 19.55 -8.47
CA MET A 52 13.00 20.14 -9.37
C MET A 52 11.55 19.98 -8.84
N PHE A 53 11.29 18.93 -8.06
CA PHE A 53 10.01 18.72 -7.37
C PHE A 53 9.95 19.36 -5.98
N GLY A 54 10.91 20.20 -5.62
CA GLY A 54 10.90 21.01 -4.40
C GLY A 54 11.51 20.33 -3.17
N ARG A 55 12.13 19.15 -3.32
CA ARG A 55 12.95 18.58 -2.24
C ARG A 55 14.24 19.38 -2.06
N GLY A 56 14.71 19.45 -0.82
CA GLY A 56 15.96 20.15 -0.48
C GLY A 56 17.19 19.49 -1.06
N GLU A 57 18.37 20.07 -0.81
CA GLU A 57 19.67 19.52 -1.25
C GLU A 57 19.97 18.13 -0.66
N THR A 58 19.39 17.80 0.50
CA THR A 58 19.54 16.51 1.17
C THR A 58 18.18 15.95 1.54
N ALA A 59 18.05 14.62 1.49
CA ALA A 59 16.82 13.91 1.85
C ALA A 59 16.56 14.09 3.34
N THR A 60 15.44 14.71 3.69
CA THR A 60 15.09 14.92 5.09
C THR A 60 14.53 13.63 5.69
N LEU A 61 14.49 13.54 7.03
CA LEU A 61 13.79 12.45 7.70
C LEU A 61 12.35 12.33 7.21
N GLU A 62 11.67 13.46 7.03
CA GLU A 62 10.27 13.51 6.62
C GLU A 62 10.06 12.94 5.22
N ASP A 63 10.91 13.34 4.26
CA ASP A 63 10.88 12.81 2.89
C ASP A 63 11.07 11.28 2.89
N CYS A 64 12.07 10.79 3.63
CA CYS A 64 12.34 9.35 3.70
C CYS A 64 11.22 8.56 4.38
N LEU A 65 10.55 9.13 5.39
CA LEU A 65 9.40 8.51 6.04
C LEU A 65 8.20 8.42 5.08
N GLU A 66 7.94 9.45 4.27
CA GLU A 66 6.89 9.46 3.24
C GLU A 66 7.15 8.48 2.10
N ASP A 67 8.39 8.42 1.63
CA ASP A 67 8.79 7.45 0.60
C ASP A 67 8.71 6.01 1.11
N CYS A 68 9.16 5.78 2.35
CA CYS A 68 9.02 4.49 3.02
C CYS A 68 7.55 4.10 3.14
N HIS A 69 6.67 5.02 3.59
CA HIS A 69 5.24 4.75 3.72
C HIS A 69 4.62 4.37 2.39
N THR A 70 4.93 5.14 1.34
CA THR A 70 4.44 4.89 -0.02
C THR A 70 4.88 3.53 -0.55
N GLU A 71 6.15 3.14 -0.35
CA GLU A 71 6.65 1.83 -0.79
C GLU A 71 6.02 0.67 0.00
N VAL A 72 5.89 0.80 1.32
CA VAL A 72 5.23 -0.21 2.17
C VAL A 72 3.74 -0.34 1.85
N PHE A 73 3.04 0.78 1.67
CA PHE A 73 1.65 0.80 1.23
C PHE A 73 1.46 0.04 -0.09
N ARG A 74 2.32 0.32 -1.08
CA ARG A 74 2.27 -0.35 -2.40
C ARG A 74 2.57 -1.83 -2.29
N LEU A 75 3.47 -2.23 -1.39
CA LEU A 75 3.77 -3.64 -1.11
C LEU A 75 2.53 -4.36 -0.56
N VAL A 76 1.90 -3.81 0.49
CA VAL A 76 0.66 -4.37 1.09
C VAL A 76 -0.46 -4.44 0.04
N GLN A 77 -0.66 -3.36 -0.71
CA GLN A 77 -1.69 -3.30 -1.75
C GLN A 77 -1.47 -4.37 -2.83
N LYS A 78 -0.23 -4.47 -3.33
CA LYS A 78 0.14 -5.47 -4.33
C LYS A 78 -0.16 -6.88 -3.81
N GLU A 79 0.36 -7.22 -2.63
CA GLU A 79 0.24 -8.56 -2.09
C GLU A 79 -1.22 -8.98 -1.90
N PHE A 80 -2.04 -8.07 -1.38
CA PHE A 80 -3.47 -8.31 -1.21
C PHE A 80 -4.15 -8.66 -2.54
N PHE A 81 -3.96 -7.85 -3.58
CA PHE A 81 -4.65 -8.06 -4.85
C PHE A 81 -4.08 -9.23 -5.65
N THR A 82 -2.77 -9.45 -5.65
CA THR A 82 -2.14 -10.53 -6.46
C THR A 82 -2.45 -11.93 -5.92
N ARG A 83 -2.76 -12.06 -4.63
CA ARG A 83 -3.18 -13.36 -4.04
C ARG A 83 -4.60 -13.77 -4.41
N LEU A 84 -5.43 -12.85 -4.89
CA LEU A 84 -6.84 -13.13 -5.19
C LEU A 84 -6.99 -13.60 -6.64
N THR A 85 -7.50 -14.82 -6.81
CA THR A 85 -7.97 -15.29 -8.12
C THR A 85 -9.14 -14.43 -8.60
N ARG A 86 -9.36 -14.41 -9.92
CA ARG A 86 -10.49 -13.69 -10.51
C ARG A 86 -11.83 -14.11 -9.91
N GLU A 87 -12.05 -15.41 -9.72
CA GLU A 87 -13.28 -15.95 -9.16
C GLU A 87 -13.54 -15.42 -7.74
N ASN A 88 -12.54 -15.48 -6.86
CA ASN A 88 -12.64 -14.97 -5.50
C ASN A 88 -12.84 -13.45 -5.47
N ALA A 89 -12.18 -12.73 -6.37
CA ALA A 89 -12.33 -11.28 -6.51
C ALA A 89 -13.76 -10.90 -6.94
N VAL A 90 -14.36 -11.63 -7.89
CA VAL A 90 -15.77 -11.42 -8.29
C VAL A 90 -16.72 -11.74 -7.14
N ALA A 91 -16.51 -12.86 -6.42
CA ALA A 91 -17.32 -13.22 -5.27
C ALA A 91 -17.28 -12.13 -4.17
N LEU A 92 -16.09 -11.60 -3.88
CA LEU A 92 -15.92 -10.53 -2.92
C LEU A 92 -16.56 -9.21 -3.40
N CYS A 93 -16.42 -8.84 -4.67
CA CYS A 93 -17.13 -7.68 -5.25
C CYS A 93 -18.64 -7.78 -5.04
N ASN A 94 -19.22 -8.95 -5.32
CA ASN A 94 -20.64 -9.20 -5.15
C ASN A 94 -21.07 -9.10 -3.68
N ALA A 95 -20.29 -9.69 -2.76
CA ALA A 95 -20.58 -9.60 -1.33
C ALA A 95 -20.54 -8.16 -0.81
N LEU A 96 -19.51 -7.39 -1.18
CA LEU A 96 -19.37 -5.98 -0.79
C LEU A 96 -20.51 -5.12 -1.35
N PHE A 97 -20.91 -5.38 -2.60
CA PHE A 97 -21.99 -4.65 -3.24
C PHE A 97 -23.36 -4.97 -2.63
N LEU A 98 -23.71 -6.25 -2.47
CA LEU A 98 -25.00 -6.68 -1.94
C LEU A 98 -25.23 -6.25 -0.50
N ALA A 99 -24.16 -6.21 0.30
CA ALA A 99 -24.22 -5.80 1.70
C ALA A 99 -24.01 -4.29 1.89
N ASP A 100 -23.86 -3.51 0.81
CA ASP A 100 -23.47 -2.08 0.84
C ASP A 100 -22.33 -1.82 1.85
N SER A 101 -21.28 -2.64 1.75
CA SER A 101 -20.22 -2.76 2.75
C SER A 101 -18.85 -2.43 2.17
N LYS A 102 -17.89 -2.23 3.07
CA LYS A 102 -16.47 -2.01 2.75
C LYS A 102 -15.60 -3.04 3.43
N ILE A 103 -14.49 -3.39 2.81
CA ILE A 103 -13.41 -4.17 3.41
C ILE A 103 -12.25 -3.24 3.75
N GLU A 104 -11.73 -3.37 4.96
CA GLU A 104 -10.52 -2.68 5.40
C GLU A 104 -9.34 -3.64 5.31
N ILE A 105 -8.38 -3.36 4.42
CA ILE A 105 -7.17 -4.17 4.27
C ILE A 105 -6.15 -3.80 5.35
N CYS A 106 -6.09 -2.51 5.69
CA CYS A 106 -5.12 -1.94 6.61
C CYS A 106 -5.80 -0.89 7.48
N GLU A 107 -5.61 -1.00 8.79
CA GLU A 107 -6.20 -0.08 9.77
C GLU A 107 -5.67 1.34 9.57
N ASN A 108 -6.56 2.34 9.66
CA ASN A 108 -6.23 3.77 9.53
C ASN A 108 -5.62 4.18 8.18
N GLU A 109 -5.79 3.36 7.13
CA GLU A 109 -5.40 3.68 5.76
C GLU A 109 -6.66 3.81 4.88
N PRO A 110 -7.21 5.04 4.71
CA PRO A 110 -8.46 5.24 3.98
C PRO A 110 -8.45 4.72 2.54
N ASP A 111 -7.30 4.78 1.88
CA ASP A 111 -7.11 4.28 0.51
C ASP A 111 -7.10 2.75 0.42
N LEU A 112 -7.05 2.07 1.58
CA LEU A 112 -7.19 0.62 1.73
C LEU A 112 -8.52 0.21 2.36
N LEU A 113 -9.47 1.15 2.46
CA LEU A 113 -10.88 0.91 2.79
C LEU A 113 -11.71 0.83 1.51
N LEU A 114 -11.99 -0.39 1.07
CA LEU A 114 -12.48 -0.67 -0.28
C LEU A 114 -13.96 -1.05 -0.30
N ASN A 115 -14.75 -0.38 -1.12
CA ASN A 115 -16.07 -0.86 -1.55
C ASN A 115 -15.93 -1.77 -2.79
N ALA A 116 -17.05 -2.26 -3.33
CA ALA A 116 -17.00 -3.14 -4.51
C ALA A 116 -16.32 -2.50 -5.73
N GLU A 117 -16.55 -1.20 -5.98
CA GLU A 117 -16.06 -0.51 -7.18
C GLU A 117 -14.54 -0.28 -7.12
N ASN A 118 -14.03 0.27 -6.02
CA ASN A 118 -12.60 0.52 -5.89
C ASN A 118 -11.81 -0.78 -5.68
N PHE A 119 -12.41 -1.83 -5.09
CA PHE A 119 -11.84 -3.17 -5.07
C PHE A 119 -11.71 -3.74 -6.48
N ALA A 120 -12.77 -3.69 -7.30
CA ALA A 120 -12.73 -4.19 -8.67
C ALA A 120 -11.69 -3.43 -9.52
N TYR A 121 -11.61 -2.10 -9.34
CA TYR A 121 -10.58 -1.28 -9.98
C TYR A 121 -9.17 -1.70 -9.56
N GLY A 122 -8.93 -1.85 -8.25
CA GLY A 122 -7.65 -2.29 -7.70
C GLY A 122 -7.23 -3.65 -8.26
N TRP A 123 -8.13 -4.64 -8.21
CA TRP A 123 -7.86 -5.97 -8.74
C TRP A 123 -7.53 -5.94 -10.25
N ASN A 124 -8.34 -5.27 -11.06
CA ASN A 124 -8.09 -5.13 -12.52
C ASN A 124 -6.74 -4.46 -12.85
N ARG A 125 -6.26 -3.55 -11.99
CA ARG A 125 -4.96 -2.89 -12.17
C ARG A 125 -3.79 -3.86 -11.99
N PHE A 126 -3.92 -4.82 -11.08
CA PHE A 126 -2.87 -5.80 -10.78
C PHE A 126 -2.96 -7.07 -11.65
N HIS A 127 -4.08 -7.29 -12.34
CA HIS A 127 -4.31 -8.43 -13.24
C HIS A 127 -4.73 -7.96 -14.65
N PRO A 128 -3.89 -7.20 -15.37
CA PRO A 128 -4.25 -6.65 -16.69
C PRO A 128 -4.48 -7.72 -17.78
N GLU A 129 -3.93 -8.92 -17.59
CA GLU A 129 -4.06 -10.09 -18.47
C GLU A 129 -5.41 -10.82 -18.32
N GLU A 130 -6.08 -10.64 -17.18
CA GLU A 130 -7.34 -11.30 -16.88
C GLU A 130 -8.54 -10.53 -17.46
N LYS A 131 -9.66 -11.23 -17.65
CA LYS A 131 -10.90 -10.57 -18.04
C LYS A 131 -11.30 -9.58 -16.94
N LYS A 132 -11.37 -8.29 -17.27
CA LYS A 132 -11.74 -7.25 -16.30
C LYS A 132 -13.03 -7.56 -15.56
N ILE A 133 -13.01 -7.36 -14.24
CA ILE A 133 -14.18 -7.40 -13.38
C ILE A 133 -14.92 -6.08 -13.55
N THR A 134 -16.12 -6.13 -14.11
CA THR A 134 -16.89 -4.92 -14.44
C THR A 134 -18.30 -4.94 -13.86
N LYS A 135 -18.71 -3.76 -13.39
CA LYS A 135 -20.08 -3.47 -12.96
C LYS A 135 -21.02 -3.74 -14.15
N TYR A 136 -22.15 -4.40 -13.93
CA TYR A 136 -23.18 -4.83 -14.92
C TYR A 136 -22.83 -6.07 -15.74
N MET A 137 -21.64 -6.65 -15.58
CA MET A 137 -21.27 -7.92 -16.23
C MET A 137 -20.90 -9.01 -15.23
N ASP A 138 -20.03 -8.70 -14.27
CA ASP A 138 -19.53 -9.66 -13.28
C ASP A 138 -20.16 -9.44 -11.90
N TYR A 139 -20.52 -8.20 -11.61
CA TYR A 139 -21.22 -7.84 -10.38
C TYR A 139 -22.26 -6.76 -10.66
N ILE A 140 -23.53 -7.14 -10.48
CA ILE A 140 -24.68 -6.28 -10.25
C ILE A 140 -25.91 -7.12 -9.96
N VAL A 141 -26.81 -6.51 -9.17
CA VAL A 141 -28.14 -6.98 -8.73
C VAL A 141 -28.78 -8.01 -9.64
#